data_AF-A0A6M1NVD4-F1
#
_entry.id   AF-A0A6M1NVD4-F1
#
_cell.length_a   1.000
_cell.length_b   1.000
_cell.length_c   1.000
_cell.angle_alpha   90.00
_cell.angle_beta   90.00
_cell.angle_gamma   90.00
#
_symmetry.space_group_name_H-M   'P 1'
#
loop_
_entity.id
_entity.type
_entity.pdbx_description
1 polymer ?
#
loop_
_entity_poly.entity_id
_entity_poly.type
_entity_poly.pdbx_seq_one_letter_code
_entity_poly.pdbx_strand_id
1 'polypeptide(L)'
;MRLLVLLGCIFCLGCSGESKKNIKESIALEEIVYQRTEGLIILDKLLTYSDYENANMICKKIKNFYSSSQPNLVGLCKDKELHFTLASYETIDQDIESFIQDSSSQYDLLLDRLLSNLNQQKTFYMQILEDRDLADLHYYTLDSYLQVVCFMDDMKYLLQKTSYTAR
;
A
#
# COMPACT_ATOMS: atom_id res chain seq x y z
N MET A 1 1.52 -48.20 20.67
CA MET A 1 0.26 -47.76 20.03
C MET A 1 0.62 -47.35 18.60
N ARG A 2 0.52 -48.22 17.58
CA ARG A 2 -0.63 -48.39 16.63
C ARG A 2 -1.28 -47.02 16.31
N LEU A 3 -1.32 -46.50 15.08
CA LEU A 3 -1.67 -47.15 13.81
C LEU A 3 -1.25 -46.30 12.59
N LEU A 4 -0.71 -46.96 11.55
CA LEU A 4 -0.56 -46.52 10.16
C LEU A 4 -1.61 -47.27 9.34
N VAL A 5 -2.44 -46.61 8.51
CA VAL A 5 -3.10 -47.08 7.26
C VAL A 5 -3.63 -45.82 6.55
N LEU A 6 -3.01 -45.24 5.51
CA LEU A 6 -2.96 -45.58 4.07
C LEU A 6 -4.31 -45.67 3.31
N LEU A 7 -4.49 -44.70 2.42
CA LEU A 7 -4.98 -44.78 1.02
C LEU A 7 -6.45 -45.09 0.68
N GLY A 8 -6.91 -44.34 -0.32
CA GLY A 8 -8.08 -44.60 -1.16
C GLY A 8 -8.71 -43.29 -1.65
N CYS A 9 -8.04 -42.49 -2.50
CA CYS A 9 -8.30 -42.38 -3.95
C CYS A 9 -9.79 -42.22 -4.29
N ILE A 10 -10.22 -41.16 -4.98
CA ILE A 10 -10.36 -41.18 -6.45
C ILE A 10 -10.55 -39.75 -6.99
N PHE A 11 -9.67 -39.38 -7.92
CA PHE A 11 -9.88 -38.54 -9.11
C PHE A 11 -10.91 -37.40 -9.10
N CYS A 12 -10.39 -36.16 -9.13
CA CYS A 12 -10.66 -35.26 -10.26
C CYS A 12 -9.28 -34.91 -10.84
N LEU A 13 -8.81 -35.64 -11.85
CA LEU A 13 -8.80 -35.15 -13.24
C LEU A 13 -8.39 -33.68 -13.35
N GLY A 14 -7.13 -33.49 -13.73
CA GLY A 14 -6.57 -32.37 -14.45
C GLY A 14 -7.38 -31.07 -14.51
N CYS A 15 -6.95 -30.11 -13.69
CA CYS A 15 -6.35 -28.92 -14.29
C CYS A 15 -4.89 -28.89 -13.82
N SER A 16 -3.99 -29.47 -14.61
CA SER A 16 -2.72 -28.77 -14.85
C SER A 16 -3.10 -27.50 -15.62
N GLY A 17 -3.74 -26.56 -14.93
CA GLY A 17 -3.63 -25.19 -15.34
C GLY A 17 -2.15 -24.92 -15.16
N GLU A 18 -1.40 -24.88 -16.25
CA GLU A 18 -0.36 -23.87 -16.35
C GLU A 18 -0.96 -22.65 -15.66
N SER A 19 -0.38 -22.23 -14.53
CA SER A 19 -0.75 -21.00 -13.86
C SER A 19 -0.64 -19.95 -14.95
N LYS A 20 -1.76 -19.64 -15.62
CA LYS A 20 -1.82 -18.59 -16.61
C LYS A 20 -1.34 -17.40 -15.83
N LYS A 21 -0.11 -16.97 -16.13
CA LYS A 21 0.52 -15.79 -15.59
C LYS A 21 -0.57 -14.73 -15.52
N ASN A 22 -1.07 -14.46 -14.32
CA ASN A 22 -2.22 -13.59 -14.16
C ASN A 22 -1.67 -12.18 -14.28
N ILE A 23 -1.53 -11.74 -15.54
CA ILE A 23 -0.95 -10.44 -15.90
C ILE A 23 -1.72 -9.34 -15.17
N LYS A 24 -3.04 -9.49 -15.05
CA LYS A 24 -3.92 -8.55 -14.34
C LYS A 24 -3.58 -8.45 -12.86
N GLU A 25 -3.39 -9.59 -12.19
CA GLU A 25 -2.96 -9.63 -10.79
C GLU A 25 -1.55 -9.07 -10.60
N SER A 26 -0.63 -9.35 -11.54
CA SER A 26 0.75 -8.84 -11.50
C SER A 26 0.77 -7.32 -11.64
N ILE A 27 0.01 -6.77 -12.59
CA ILE A 27 -0.18 -5.32 -12.75
C ILE A 27 -0.80 -4.72 -11.49
N ALA A 28 -1.80 -5.39 -10.90
CA ALA A 28 -2.41 -4.90 -9.67
C ALA A 28 -1.39 -4.86 -8.52
N LEU A 29 -0.59 -5.91 -8.34
CA LEU A 29 0.47 -5.95 -7.33
C LEU A 29 1.55 -4.90 -7.56
N GLU A 30 1.96 -4.66 -8.81
CA GLU A 30 2.90 -3.59 -9.16
C GLU A 30 2.38 -2.21 -8.73
N GLU A 31 1.10 -1.92 -8.99
CA GLU A 31 0.48 -0.66 -8.58
C GLU A 31 0.38 -0.53 -7.05
N ILE A 32 0.04 -1.62 -6.34
CA ILE A 32 0.07 -1.64 -4.86
C ILE A 32 1.48 -1.32 -4.36
N VAL A 33 2.50 -1.97 -4.91
CA VAL A 33 3.90 -1.76 -4.52
C VAL A 33 4.35 -0.34 -4.82
N TYR A 34 3.97 0.22 -5.98
CA TYR A 34 4.27 1.60 -6.36
C TYR A 34 3.69 2.58 -5.34
N GLN A 35 2.39 2.54 -5.10
CA GLN A 35 1.70 3.48 -4.20
C GLN A 35 2.21 3.37 -2.76
N ARG A 36 2.56 2.15 -2.32
CA ARG A 36 3.15 1.89 -1.00
C ARG A 36 4.57 2.43 -0.88
N THR A 37 5.37 2.29 -1.93
CA THR A 37 6.72 2.84 -1.99
C THR A 37 6.69 4.36 -1.94
N GLU A 38 5.84 4.99 -2.76
CA GLU A 38 5.62 6.43 -2.75
C GLU A 38 5.22 6.92 -1.34
N GLY A 39 4.23 6.27 -0.72
CA GLY A 39 3.79 6.59 0.62
C GLY A 39 4.90 6.48 1.67
N LEU A 40 5.76 5.45 1.60
CA LEU A 40 6.91 5.29 2.51
C LEU A 40 7.91 6.42 2.36
N ILE A 41 8.25 6.81 1.13
CA ILE A 41 9.21 7.90 0.88
C ILE A 41 8.66 9.22 1.45
N ILE A 42 7.37 9.51 1.23
CA ILE A 42 6.73 10.72 1.78
C ILE A 42 6.75 10.69 3.32
N LEU A 43 6.41 9.54 3.93
CA LEU A 43 6.43 9.37 5.39
C LEU A 43 7.83 9.56 5.96
N ASP A 44 8.86 9.04 5.30
CA ASP A 44 10.24 9.19 5.74
C ASP A 44 10.67 10.66 5.74
N LYS A 45 10.31 11.43 4.70
CA LYS A 45 10.57 12.88 4.66
C LYS A 45 9.77 13.63 5.73
N LEU A 46 8.47 13.37 5.88
CA LEU A 46 7.61 14.01 6.89
C LEU A 46 8.12 13.79 8.32
N LEU A 47 8.58 12.58 8.63
CA LEU A 47 9.06 12.23 9.97
C LEU A 47 10.39 12.89 10.34
N THR A 48 11.08 13.55 9.40
CA THR A 48 12.25 14.40 9.71
C THR A 48 11.87 15.74 10.35
N TYR A 49 10.61 16.19 10.22
CA TYR A 49 10.13 17.44 10.79
C TYR A 49 9.63 17.22 12.23
N SER A 50 10.48 17.48 13.24
CA SER A 50 10.19 17.18 14.65
C SER A 50 9.07 18.01 15.27
N ASP A 51 8.80 19.20 14.74
CA ASP A 51 7.97 20.23 15.39
C ASP A 51 6.46 19.95 15.32
N TYR A 52 6.04 18.93 14.56
CA TYR A 52 4.64 18.62 14.28
C TYR A 52 4.20 17.29 14.94
N GLU A 53 4.18 17.25 16.28
CA GLU A 53 3.97 16.03 17.07
C GLU A 53 2.69 15.24 16.70
N ASN A 54 1.55 15.92 16.53
CA ASN A 54 0.28 15.29 16.17
C ASN A 54 0.32 14.65 14.78
N ALA A 55 0.96 15.31 13.83
CA ALA A 55 1.08 14.81 12.46
C ALA A 55 2.10 13.67 12.40
N ASN A 56 3.20 13.77 13.17
CA ASN A 56 4.17 12.69 13.34
C ASN A 56 3.53 11.43 13.94
N MET A 57 2.58 11.57 14.86
CA MET A 57 1.83 10.45 15.39
C MET A 57 1.05 9.70 14.28
N ILE A 58 0.34 10.44 13.42
CA ILE A 58 -0.41 9.84 12.30
C ILE A 58 0.56 9.21 11.29
N CYS A 59 1.64 9.89 10.93
CA CYS A 59 2.66 9.35 10.02
C CYS A 59 3.28 8.06 10.56
N LYS A 60 3.59 7.99 11.86
CA LYS A 60 4.07 6.76 12.52
C LYS A 60 3.02 5.65 12.47
N LYS A 61 1.74 5.96 12.66
CA LYS A 61 0.64 4.98 12.57
C LYS A 61 0.59 4.35 11.18
N ILE A 62 0.66 5.16 10.12
CA ILE A 62 0.68 4.69 8.73
C ILE A 62 1.93 3.83 8.47
N LYS A 63 3.12 4.31 8.84
CA LYS A 63 4.39 3.59 8.67
C LYS A 63 4.42 2.24 9.41
N ASN A 64 3.84 2.19 10.60
CA ASN A 64 3.72 0.96 11.39
C ASN A 64 2.79 -0.05 10.70
N PHE A 65 1.62 0.40 10.23
CA PHE A 65 0.75 -0.46 9.43
C PHE A 65 1.51 -1.00 8.22
N TYR A 66 2.26 -0.12 7.53
CA TYR A 66 2.98 -0.51 6.34
C TYR A 66 4.01 -1.60 6.61
N SER A 67 4.75 -1.45 7.69
CA SER A 67 5.75 -2.42 8.14
C SER A 67 5.11 -3.75 8.54
N SER A 68 3.96 -3.70 9.24
CA SER A 68 3.25 -4.89 9.70
C SER A 68 2.57 -5.68 8.56
N SER A 69 2.11 -5.00 7.50
CA SER A 69 1.45 -5.63 6.35
C SER A 69 2.43 -6.09 5.27
N GLN A 70 3.70 -5.65 5.32
CA GLN A 70 4.72 -5.96 4.32
C GLN A 70 4.95 -7.45 4.07
N PRO A 71 5.02 -8.34 5.10
CA PRO A 71 5.22 -9.76 4.86
C PRO A 71 4.09 -10.39 4.02
N ASN A 72 2.86 -9.95 4.22
CA ASN A 72 1.71 -10.42 3.45
C ASN A 72 1.78 -9.96 1.99
N LEU A 73 2.12 -8.68 1.76
CA LEU A 73 2.31 -8.15 0.41
C LEU A 73 3.43 -8.89 -0.34
N VAL A 74 4.57 -9.11 0.31
CA VAL A 74 5.68 -9.89 -0.26
C VAL A 74 5.24 -11.32 -0.58
N GLY A 75 4.40 -11.93 0.27
CA GLY A 75 3.81 -13.24 0.02
C GLY A 75 2.96 -13.28 -1.26
N LEU A 76 2.17 -12.24 -1.52
CA LEU A 76 1.35 -12.13 -2.74
C LEU A 76 2.19 -11.90 -4.01
N CYS A 77 3.30 -11.18 -3.88
CA CYS A 77 4.25 -10.95 -4.97
C CYS A 77 5.07 -12.20 -5.32
N LYS A 78 5.07 -13.23 -4.46
CA LYS A 78 5.91 -14.41 -4.65
C LYS A 78 5.49 -15.17 -5.90
N ASP A 79 6.49 -15.61 -6.67
CA ASP A 79 6.32 -16.38 -7.91
C ASP A 79 5.57 -15.62 -9.03
N LYS A 80 5.35 -14.30 -8.87
CA LYS A 80 4.85 -13.39 -9.90
C LYS A 80 6.01 -12.68 -10.59
N GLU A 81 5.89 -12.46 -11.89
CA GLU A 81 6.82 -11.61 -12.62
C GLU A 81 6.38 -10.15 -12.48
N LEU A 82 7.10 -9.41 -11.65
CA LEU A 82 6.90 -7.97 -11.43
C LEU A 82 8.02 -7.19 -12.09
N HIS A 83 7.70 -6.10 -12.77
CA HIS A 83 8.62 -5.18 -13.43
C HIS A 83 8.99 -3.98 -12.55
N PHE A 84 8.67 -4.04 -11.25
CA PHE A 84 9.05 -3.02 -10.29
C PHE A 84 10.52 -3.19 -9.92
N THR A 85 11.36 -2.24 -10.32
CA THR A 85 12.83 -2.31 -10.16
C THR A 85 13.35 -1.21 -9.23
N LEU A 86 14.65 -1.25 -8.92
CA LEU A 86 15.33 -0.15 -8.24
C LEU A 86 15.20 1.18 -9.01
N ALA A 87 15.21 1.15 -10.35
CA ALA A 87 14.99 2.35 -11.16
C ALA A 87 13.57 2.93 -10.97
N SER A 88 12.57 2.07 -10.72
CA SER A 88 11.21 2.49 -10.37
C SER A 88 11.21 3.24 -9.04
N TYR A 89 11.96 2.75 -8.03
CA TYR A 89 12.15 3.45 -6.76
C TYR A 89 12.81 4.82 -6.94
N GLU A 90 13.93 4.88 -7.67
CA GLU A 90 14.67 6.12 -7.92
C GLU A 90 13.80 7.18 -8.63
N THR A 91 12.97 6.73 -9.57
CA THR A 91 12.01 7.60 -10.27
C THR A 91 11.00 8.20 -9.30
N ILE A 92 10.42 7.39 -8.42
CA ILE A 92 9.44 7.85 -7.42
C ILE A 92 10.08 8.87 -6.46
N ASP A 93 11.29 8.59 -5.98
CA ASP A 93 11.98 9.51 -5.07
C ASP A 93 12.32 10.84 -5.77
N GLN A 94 12.77 10.79 -7.02
CA GLN A 94 13.01 12.00 -7.83
C GLN A 94 11.74 12.81 -8.07
N ASP A 95 10.62 12.15 -8.35
CA ASP A 95 9.32 12.83 -8.53
C ASP A 95 8.91 13.55 -7.26
N ILE A 96 9.06 12.91 -6.09
CA ILE A 96 8.75 13.54 -4.79
C ILE A 96 9.71 14.69 -4.49
N GLU A 97 11.01 14.52 -4.73
CA GLU A 97 12.02 15.57 -4.55
C GLU A 97 11.74 16.79 -5.44
N SER A 98 11.41 16.57 -6.71
CA SER A 98 11.07 17.65 -7.64
C SER A 98 9.82 18.41 -7.20
N PHE A 99 8.84 17.72 -6.61
CA PHE A 99 7.61 18.32 -6.13
C PHE A 99 7.83 19.28 -4.94
N ILE A 100 8.86 19.05 -4.11
CA ILE A 100 9.11 19.86 -2.90
C ILE A 100 10.17 20.97 -3.10
N GLN A 101 10.98 20.93 -4.15
CA GLN A 101 12.06 21.91 -4.38
C GLN A 101 11.57 23.35 -4.58
N ASP A 102 10.34 23.55 -5.09
CA ASP A 102 9.82 24.87 -5.45
C ASP A 102 8.96 25.55 -4.38
N SER A 103 8.88 24.98 -3.16
CA SER A 103 7.94 25.44 -2.13
C SER A 103 8.58 25.94 -0.84
N SER A 104 8.06 27.06 -0.33
CA SER A 104 8.37 27.58 1.00
C SER A 104 7.67 26.82 2.13
N SER A 105 6.64 26.01 1.82
CA SER A 105 5.96 25.11 2.77
C SER A 105 6.05 23.66 2.29
N GLN A 106 7.27 23.10 2.32
CA GLN A 106 7.54 21.72 1.95
C GLN A 106 6.73 20.72 2.79
N TYR A 107 6.54 21.04 4.07
CA TYR A 107 5.82 20.19 5.01
C TYR A 107 4.34 20.01 4.65
N ASP A 108 3.63 21.11 4.40
CA ASP A 108 2.20 21.05 4.05
C ASP A 108 1.99 20.35 2.70
N LEU A 109 2.88 20.60 1.73
CA LEU A 109 2.84 19.89 0.44
C LEU A 109 3.04 18.38 0.59
N LEU A 110 3.94 17.94 1.47
CA LEU A 110 4.14 16.52 1.74
C LEU A 110 2.91 15.90 2.41
N LEU A 111 2.23 16.61 3.31
CA LEU A 111 0.98 16.14 3.91
C LEU A 111 -0.15 16.01 2.86
N ASP A 112 -0.28 17.01 1.99
CA ASP A 112 -1.25 16.97 0.89
C ASP A 112 -0.94 15.85 -0.10
N ARG A 113 0.34 15.62 -0.42
CA ARG A 113 0.77 14.51 -1.28
C ARG A 113 0.47 13.17 -0.63
N LEU A 114 0.72 13.01 0.67
CA LEU A 114 0.36 11.79 1.41
C LEU A 114 -1.15 11.55 1.37
N LEU A 115 -1.96 12.60 1.54
CA LEU A 115 -3.43 12.47 1.49
C LEU A 115 -3.91 12.05 0.10
N SER A 116 -3.31 12.62 -0.94
CA SER A 116 -3.58 12.24 -2.34
C SER A 116 -3.23 10.78 -2.59
N ASN A 117 -2.03 10.34 -2.18
CA ASN A 117 -1.57 8.96 -2.29
C ASN A 117 -2.52 7.97 -1.57
N LEU A 118 -2.94 8.29 -0.33
CA LEU A 118 -3.91 7.46 0.40
C LEU A 118 -5.27 7.39 -0.32
N ASN A 119 -5.73 8.50 -0.92
CA ASN A 119 -6.98 8.49 -1.67
C ASN A 119 -6.90 7.68 -2.96
N GLN A 120 -5.73 7.68 -3.63
CA GLN A 120 -5.44 6.83 -4.78
C GLN A 120 -5.47 5.35 -4.37
N GLN A 121 -4.77 4.98 -3.29
CA GLN A 121 -4.80 3.62 -2.72
C GLN A 121 -6.23 3.17 -2.41
N LYS A 122 -7.02 4.00 -1.71
CA LYS A 122 -8.42 3.68 -1.39
C LYS A 122 -9.23 3.37 -2.65
N THR A 123 -9.08 4.19 -3.68
CA THR A 123 -9.81 4.04 -4.94
C THR A 123 -9.40 2.76 -5.66
N PHE A 124 -8.09 2.51 -5.72
CA PHE A 124 -7.56 1.32 -6.37
C PHE A 124 -7.92 0.03 -5.64
N TYR A 125 -7.87 0.03 -4.32
CA TYR A 125 -8.31 -1.10 -3.49
C TYR A 125 -9.79 -1.43 -3.69
N MET A 126 -10.65 -0.42 -3.84
CA MET A 126 -12.06 -0.68 -4.18
C MET A 126 -12.20 -1.36 -5.55
N GLN A 127 -11.44 -0.92 -6.56
CA GLN A 127 -11.46 -1.54 -7.88
C GLN A 127 -11.05 -3.02 -7.83
N ILE A 128 -10.02 -3.35 -7.05
CA ILE A 128 -9.60 -4.75 -6.85
C ILE A 128 -10.71 -5.57 -6.19
N LEU A 129 -11.38 -5.02 -5.17
CA LEU A 129 -12.46 -5.72 -4.43
C LEU A 129 -13.70 -5.97 -5.30
N GLU A 130 -13.99 -5.09 -6.25
CA GLU A 130 -15.09 -5.24 -7.20
C GLU A 130 -14.77 -6.27 -8.31
N ASP A 131 -13.49 -6.56 -8.54
CA ASP A 131 -13.01 -7.42 -9.60
C ASP A 131 -12.85 -8.89 -9.16
N ARG A 132 -13.72 -9.76 -9.66
CA ARG A 132 -13.71 -11.19 -9.33
C ARG A 132 -12.47 -11.93 -9.84
N ASP A 133 -11.79 -11.42 -10.86
CA ASP A 133 -10.56 -12.05 -11.38
C ASP A 133 -9.35 -11.80 -10.46
N LEU A 134 -9.51 -10.90 -9.49
CA LEU A 134 -8.49 -10.53 -8.49
C LEU A 134 -8.81 -11.06 -7.09
N ALA A 135 -9.62 -12.13 -7.01
CA ALA A 135 -10.08 -12.71 -5.75
C ALA A 135 -8.93 -13.06 -4.77
N ASP A 136 -7.78 -13.49 -5.29
CA ASP A 136 -6.60 -13.82 -4.49
C ASP A 136 -6.02 -12.59 -3.74
N LEU A 137 -6.29 -11.37 -4.23
CA LEU A 137 -5.89 -10.13 -3.58
C LEU A 137 -6.92 -9.60 -2.58
N HIS A 138 -8.18 -10.08 -2.62
CA HIS A 138 -9.30 -9.47 -1.90
C HIS A 138 -9.08 -9.37 -0.40
N TYR A 139 -8.51 -10.40 0.24
CA TYR A 139 -8.30 -10.39 1.69
C TYR A 139 -7.31 -9.28 2.10
N TYR A 140 -6.15 -9.22 1.45
CA TYR A 140 -5.14 -8.19 1.72
C TYR A 140 -5.68 -6.79 1.43
N THR A 141 -6.39 -6.65 0.31
CA THR A 141 -6.94 -5.37 -0.14
C THR A 141 -8.05 -4.87 0.77
N LEU A 142 -8.91 -5.75 1.29
CA LEU A 142 -9.97 -5.36 2.21
C LEU A 142 -9.40 -4.80 3.53
N ASP A 143 -8.44 -5.50 4.13
CA ASP A 143 -7.76 -5.02 5.34
C ASP A 143 -7.07 -3.67 5.09
N SER A 144 -6.32 -3.58 3.98
CA SER A 144 -5.63 -2.35 3.60
C SER A 144 -6.58 -1.19 3.32
N TYR A 145 -7.71 -1.44 2.66
CA TYR A 145 -8.76 -0.46 2.40
C TYR A 145 -9.31 0.13 3.70
N LEU A 146 -9.67 -0.73 4.66
CA LEU A 146 -10.23 -0.28 5.94
C LEU A 146 -9.23 0.60 6.70
N GLN A 147 -7.95 0.22 6.73
CA GLN A 147 -6.91 1.01 7.39
C GLN A 147 -6.66 2.36 6.69
N VAL A 148 -6.59 2.36 5.35
CA VAL A 148 -6.41 3.59 4.57
C VAL A 148 -7.55 4.57 4.81
N VAL A 149 -8.81 4.11 4.86
CA VAL A 149 -9.96 4.96 5.19
C VAL A 149 -9.78 5.62 6.57
N CYS A 150 -9.38 4.85 7.58
CA CYS A 150 -9.11 5.40 8.92
C CYS A 150 -7.98 6.44 8.90
N PHE A 151 -6.89 6.20 8.17
CA PHE A 151 -5.80 7.18 8.07
C PHE A 151 -6.23 8.48 7.40
N MET A 152 -7.05 8.38 6.34
CA MET A 152 -7.58 9.57 5.68
C MET A 152 -8.44 10.42 6.60
N ASP A 153 -9.27 9.80 7.44
CA ASP A 153 -10.10 10.52 8.40
C ASP A 153 -9.25 11.18 9.50
N ASP A 154 -8.24 10.48 10.02
CA ASP A 154 -7.27 11.02 10.98
C ASP A 154 -6.53 12.25 10.39
N MET A 155 -6.07 12.17 9.13
CA MET A 155 -5.36 13.27 8.48
C MET A 155 -6.26 14.47 8.17
N LYS A 156 -7.50 14.24 7.71
CA LYS A 156 -8.47 15.34 7.51
C LYS A 156 -8.76 16.06 8.81
N TYR A 157 -8.93 15.32 9.90
CA TYR A 157 -9.13 15.91 11.22
C TYR A 157 -7.92 16.79 11.64
N LEU A 158 -6.70 16.31 11.40
CA LEU A 158 -5.48 17.07 11.64
C LEU A 158 -5.45 18.38 10.84
N LEU A 159 -5.67 18.31 9.52
CA LEU A 159 -5.62 19.47 8.61
C LEU A 159 -6.70 20.52 8.92
N GLN A 160 -7.89 20.06 9.34
CA GLN A 160 -8.94 20.97 9.80
C GLN A 160 -8.51 21.69 11.09
N LYS A 161 -7.94 20.98 12.06
CA LYS A 161 -7.52 21.56 13.34
C LYS A 161 -6.40 22.60 13.18
N THR A 162 -5.41 22.35 12.33
CA THR A 162 -4.32 23.31 12.06
C THR A 162 -4.82 24.57 11.35
N SER A 163 -5.80 24.43 10.45
CA SER A 163 -6.45 25.56 9.77
C SER A 163 -7.23 26.48 10.72
N TYR A 164 -7.73 25.96 11.85
CA TYR A 164 -8.43 26.74 12.87
C TYR A 164 -7.50 27.48 13.84
N THR A 165 -6.25 27.04 14.01
CA THR A 165 -5.26 27.70 14.89
C THR A 165 -4.44 28.81 14.21
N ALA A 166 -4.55 28.96 12.89
CA ALA A 166 -3.86 29.99 12.11
C ALA A 166 -4.72 31.25 11.82
N ARG A 167 -5.91 31.37 12.43
CA ARG A 167 -6.78 32.55 12.40
C ARG A 167 -6.90 33.16 13.79
#